data_AF-R3WRJ7-F1
#
_entry.id   AF-R3WRJ7-F1
#
_cell.length_a   1.000
_cell.length_b   1.000
_cell.length_c   1.000
_cell.angle_alpha   90.00
_cell.angle_beta   90.00
_cell.angle_gamma   90.00
#
_symmetry.space_group_name_H-M   'P 1'
#
loop_
_entity.id
_entity.type
_entity.pdbx_description
1 polymer ?
#
loop_
_entity_poly.entity_id
_entity_poly.type
_entity_poly.pdbx_seq_one_letter_code
_entity_poly.pdbx_strand_id
1 'polypeptide(L)'
;MLYEELMMDSGMLTKFKLFKRITQINQSDISITQLADELSLNYQQTFIIITEINNDLTKIISTHPSILHKAGKMDSTRLIVTIDEYRYFLLKKSVPFQYILYFLNHDSPNINDFCDRYYVSRSTVSRKMLPLKKHVKQFNLRFTYTEANLTGDERAVRVALFDALWLGTRGTVWPFKSVAFEDAEKLANAFSEYFPLSRTYLGAKELTYFAAIFLCRTRRKIFVCYDDRYDFLMMDNPYYDFERLNKELGPIQALPPKESKGESSFIFFLAHYAPFYTLEDDASLFQTLHDFSTRPNPVYELVQEFLDYAKVNIFKKEPEALDKSIIIGNLLNITFTFFVLRQPYPNLQKLVELPGKRKKADELLESKIQTFFDAKSKEKEYKFIYTIKNPLVKAFKNVLLPVYDKPKHSEHLIVGVAFEHNFLLVRRIYQFLNDLGFVDSAPYQEALTEQYDLVISSSLLPRKKYPELPLYFWDLSYGEEGLADLYRTLQQLFENKNIIQD
;
A
#
# COMPACT_ATOMS: atom_id res chain seq x y z
N MET A 1 -1.79 -5.59 9.06
CA MET A 1 -3.08 -5.22 9.67
C MET A 1 -3.60 -4.06 8.86
N LEU A 2 -4.79 -4.21 8.32
CA LEU A 2 -5.38 -3.22 7.44
C LEU A 2 -5.78 -1.98 8.25
N TYR A 3 -5.89 -0.85 7.56
CA TYR A 3 -6.31 0.41 8.13
C TYR A 3 -7.63 0.29 8.92
N GLU A 4 -8.64 -0.34 8.34
CA GLU A 4 -9.95 -0.46 8.98
C GLU A 4 -9.91 -1.33 10.23
N GLU A 5 -9.00 -2.31 10.32
CA GLU A 5 -8.80 -3.13 11.53
C GLU A 5 -8.17 -2.34 12.68
N LEU A 6 -7.46 -1.25 12.38
CA LEU A 6 -6.89 -0.33 13.38
C LEU A 6 -7.90 0.69 13.86
N MET A 7 -8.80 1.13 12.98
CA MET A 7 -9.70 2.26 13.24
C MET A 7 -11.12 1.84 13.61
N MET A 8 -11.60 0.69 13.17
CA MET A 8 -12.99 0.26 13.35
C MET A 8 -13.09 -0.81 14.44
N ASP A 9 -14.15 -0.76 15.25
CA ASP A 9 -14.52 -1.90 16.09
C ASP A 9 -15.18 -3.00 15.24
N SER A 10 -15.40 -4.18 15.82
CA SER A 10 -15.87 -5.35 15.08
C SER A 10 -17.19 -5.10 14.34
N GLY A 11 -18.15 -4.43 14.97
CA GLY A 11 -19.44 -4.12 14.33
C GLY A 11 -19.28 -3.17 13.14
N MET A 12 -18.51 -2.09 13.32
CA MET A 12 -18.20 -1.13 12.26
C MET A 12 -17.42 -1.78 11.11
N LEU A 13 -16.45 -2.65 11.42
CA LEU A 13 -15.65 -3.37 10.45
C LEU A 13 -16.49 -4.33 9.61
N THR A 14 -17.38 -5.11 10.24
CA THR A 14 -18.30 -5.99 9.51
C THR A 14 -19.19 -5.19 8.56
N LYS A 15 -19.72 -4.05 9.04
CA LYS A 15 -20.54 -3.16 8.22
C LYS A 15 -19.77 -2.59 7.03
N PHE A 16 -18.53 -2.17 7.23
CA PHE A 16 -17.68 -1.69 6.15
C PHE A 16 -17.32 -2.79 5.14
N LYS A 17 -16.97 -3.99 5.60
CA LYS A 17 -16.67 -5.14 4.73
C LYS A 17 -17.86 -5.53 3.86
N LEU A 18 -19.07 -5.54 4.43
CA LEU A 18 -20.29 -5.82 3.70
C LEU A 18 -20.56 -4.75 2.64
N PHE A 19 -20.45 -3.46 2.99
CA PHE A 19 -20.59 -2.36 2.02
C PHE A 19 -19.56 -2.44 0.89
N LYS A 20 -18.28 -2.67 1.23
CA LYS A 20 -17.20 -2.85 0.24
C LYS A 20 -17.52 -4.00 -0.72
N ARG A 21 -18.02 -5.14 -0.22
CA ARG A 21 -18.42 -6.25 -1.08
C ARG A 21 -19.56 -5.87 -2.02
N ILE A 22 -20.59 -5.19 -1.51
CA ILE A 22 -21.71 -4.70 -2.32
C ILE A 22 -21.21 -3.81 -3.46
N THR A 23 -20.31 -2.86 -3.18
CA THR A 23 -19.76 -1.95 -4.22
C THR A 23 -19.00 -2.68 -5.34
N GLN A 24 -18.51 -3.90 -5.09
CA GLN A 24 -17.74 -4.67 -6.06
C GLN A 24 -18.59 -5.57 -6.96
N ILE A 25 -19.84 -5.87 -6.57
CA ILE A 25 -20.68 -6.84 -7.30
C ILE A 25 -21.34 -6.18 -8.52
N ASN A 26 -21.82 -4.94 -8.39
CA ASN A 26 -22.46 -4.16 -9.46
C ASN A 26 -23.57 -4.93 -10.23
N GLN A 27 -24.49 -5.54 -9.48
CA GLN A 27 -25.66 -6.27 -9.99
C GLN A 27 -26.96 -5.78 -9.33
N SER A 28 -28.08 -5.91 -10.05
CA SER A 28 -29.41 -5.43 -9.65
C SER A 28 -30.19 -6.40 -8.75
N ASP A 29 -29.83 -7.69 -8.73
CA ASP A 29 -30.60 -8.75 -8.07
C ASP A 29 -29.69 -9.66 -7.22
N ILE A 30 -29.08 -9.08 -6.19
CA ILE A 30 -28.18 -9.82 -5.30
C ILE A 30 -29.00 -10.46 -4.18
N SER A 31 -28.84 -11.77 -4.01
CA SER A 31 -29.41 -12.51 -2.88
C SER A 31 -28.68 -12.17 -1.59
N ILE A 32 -29.43 -11.76 -0.55
CA ILE A 32 -28.84 -11.53 0.78
C ILE A 32 -28.28 -12.83 1.37
N THR A 33 -28.87 -13.99 1.03
CA THR A 33 -28.34 -15.31 1.43
C THR A 33 -26.96 -15.55 0.83
N GLN A 34 -26.77 -15.25 -0.47
CA GLN A 34 -25.46 -15.43 -1.11
C GLN A 34 -24.40 -14.53 -0.45
N LEU A 35 -24.74 -13.27 -0.14
CA LEU A 35 -23.83 -12.38 0.58
C LEU A 35 -23.50 -12.89 1.99
N ALA A 36 -24.47 -13.47 2.68
CA ALA A 36 -24.27 -14.05 4.01
C ALA A 36 -23.29 -15.23 3.95
N ASP A 37 -23.47 -16.14 2.98
CA ASP A 37 -22.62 -17.30 2.76
C ASP A 37 -21.19 -16.88 2.40
N GLU A 38 -21.02 -15.96 1.45
CA GLU A 38 -19.70 -15.45 1.01
C GLU A 38 -18.89 -14.84 2.17
N LEU A 39 -19.56 -14.17 3.12
CA LEU A 39 -18.92 -13.50 4.24
C LEU A 39 -18.94 -14.32 5.54
N SER A 40 -19.43 -15.56 5.48
CA SER A 40 -19.59 -16.43 6.66
C SER A 40 -20.39 -15.76 7.79
N LEU A 41 -21.42 -15.01 7.44
CA LEU A 41 -22.36 -14.37 8.36
C LEU A 41 -23.69 -15.14 8.35
N ASN A 42 -24.48 -15.03 9.42
CA ASN A 42 -25.85 -15.55 9.37
C ASN A 42 -26.77 -14.59 8.59
N TYR A 43 -27.83 -15.14 7.98
CA TYR A 43 -28.76 -14.37 7.17
C TYR A 43 -29.39 -13.18 7.92
N GLN A 44 -29.85 -13.40 9.17
CA GLN A 44 -30.52 -12.37 9.96
C GLN A 44 -29.59 -11.19 10.26
N GLN A 45 -28.35 -11.47 10.67
CA GLN A 45 -27.32 -10.46 10.90
C GLN A 45 -27.02 -9.69 9.61
N THR A 46 -26.85 -10.41 8.49
CA THR A 46 -26.58 -9.78 7.19
C THR A 46 -27.72 -8.85 6.79
N PHE A 47 -28.97 -9.29 6.91
CA PHE A 47 -30.15 -8.48 6.62
C PHE A 47 -30.24 -7.22 7.49
N ILE A 48 -30.00 -7.36 8.80
CA ILE A 48 -29.97 -6.21 9.74
C ILE A 48 -28.89 -5.22 9.31
N ILE A 49 -27.66 -5.68 9.07
CA ILE A 49 -26.54 -4.81 8.70
C ILE A 49 -26.82 -4.11 7.36
N ILE A 50 -27.37 -4.80 6.35
CA ILE A 50 -27.74 -4.16 5.07
C ILE A 50 -28.84 -3.12 5.27
N THR A 51 -29.82 -3.39 6.12
CA THR A 51 -30.87 -2.42 6.46
C THR A 51 -30.27 -1.18 7.12
N GLU A 52 -29.35 -1.36 8.06
CA GLU A 52 -28.65 -0.24 8.65
C GLU A 52 -27.72 0.49 7.67
N ILE A 53 -27.07 -0.22 6.73
CA ILE A 53 -26.30 0.39 5.65
C ILE A 53 -27.23 1.29 4.85
N ASN A 54 -28.36 0.76 4.35
CA ASN A 54 -29.34 1.51 3.57
C ASN A 54 -29.80 2.79 4.29
N ASN A 55 -30.05 2.70 5.59
CA ASN A 55 -30.41 3.85 6.43
C ASN A 55 -29.25 4.83 6.66
N ASP A 56 -28.00 4.37 6.62
CA ASP A 56 -26.84 5.24 6.69
C ASP A 56 -26.58 5.94 5.34
N LEU A 57 -26.83 5.27 4.22
CA LEU A 57 -26.70 5.88 2.89
C LEU A 57 -27.63 7.10 2.73
N THR A 58 -28.87 7.00 3.21
CA THR A 58 -29.82 8.13 3.22
C THR A 58 -29.43 9.26 4.17
N LYS A 59 -28.60 8.99 5.20
CA LYS A 59 -28.02 10.04 6.06
C LYS A 59 -26.81 10.73 5.42
N ILE A 60 -26.10 10.04 4.52
CA ILE A 60 -24.97 10.61 3.78
C ILE A 60 -25.49 11.46 2.62
N ILE A 61 -26.40 10.89 1.81
CA ILE A 61 -27.06 11.57 0.70
C ILE A 61 -28.57 11.41 0.89
N SER A 62 -29.28 12.49 1.18
CA SER A 62 -30.73 12.46 1.48
C SER A 62 -31.59 11.92 0.34
N THR A 63 -31.13 12.05 -0.91
CA THR A 63 -31.78 11.55 -2.12
C THR A 63 -31.31 10.15 -2.53
N HIS A 64 -30.51 9.46 -1.70
CA HIS A 64 -30.02 8.13 -2.04
C HIS A 64 -31.18 7.13 -2.20
N PRO A 65 -31.26 6.40 -3.32
CA PRO A 65 -32.31 5.40 -3.51
C PRO A 65 -32.13 4.23 -2.56
N SER A 66 -33.23 3.55 -2.21
CA SER A 66 -33.13 2.30 -1.47
C SER A 66 -32.39 1.25 -2.32
N ILE A 67 -31.37 0.63 -1.72
CA ILE A 67 -30.67 -0.54 -2.28
C ILE A 67 -31.40 -1.84 -1.96
N LEU A 68 -32.33 -1.82 -1.00
CA LEU A 68 -33.13 -2.99 -0.63
C LEU A 68 -34.32 -3.19 -1.57
N HIS A 69 -34.52 -4.43 -1.99
CA HIS A 69 -35.69 -4.90 -2.73
C HIS A 69 -36.61 -5.77 -1.86
N LYS A 70 -37.84 -5.96 -2.33
CA LYS A 70 -38.77 -6.95 -1.75
C LYS A 70 -38.21 -8.36 -1.99
N ALA A 71 -38.52 -9.30 -1.09
CA ALA A 71 -38.10 -10.71 -1.13
C ALA A 71 -36.61 -11.02 -0.82
N GLY A 72 -35.95 -10.22 0.04
CA GLY A 72 -34.61 -10.55 0.53
C GLY A 72 -33.50 -10.39 -0.50
N LYS A 73 -33.74 -9.52 -1.49
CA LYS A 73 -32.79 -9.14 -2.54
C LYS A 73 -32.34 -7.69 -2.38
N MET A 74 -31.24 -7.34 -3.03
CA MET A 74 -30.75 -5.97 -3.08
C MET A 74 -30.15 -5.61 -4.44
N ASP A 75 -30.10 -4.32 -4.73
CA ASP A 75 -29.61 -3.74 -5.98
C ASP A 75 -28.40 -2.85 -5.68
N SER A 76 -27.22 -3.34 -6.03
CA SER A 76 -25.96 -2.60 -5.86
C SER A 76 -25.73 -1.53 -6.94
N THR A 77 -26.43 -1.59 -8.07
CA THR A 77 -26.31 -0.60 -9.16
C THR A 77 -26.91 0.75 -8.77
N ARG A 78 -27.74 0.76 -7.72
CA ARG A 78 -28.34 1.97 -7.11
C ARG A 78 -27.41 2.70 -6.15
N LEU A 79 -26.19 2.22 -5.92
CA LEU A 79 -25.25 2.90 -5.03
C LEU A 79 -24.75 4.20 -5.65
N ILE A 80 -24.99 5.31 -4.96
CA ILE A 80 -24.44 6.64 -5.29
C ILE A 80 -23.31 6.99 -4.33
N VAL A 81 -23.45 6.61 -3.06
CA VAL A 81 -22.40 6.82 -2.04
C VAL A 81 -21.19 5.94 -2.36
N THR A 82 -20.02 6.56 -2.38
CA THR A 82 -18.74 5.91 -2.62
C THR A 82 -18.23 5.15 -1.39
N ILE A 83 -17.28 4.24 -1.60
CA ILE A 83 -16.58 3.54 -0.52
C ILE A 83 -15.88 4.50 0.45
N ASP A 84 -15.33 5.59 -0.06
CA ASP A 84 -14.59 6.57 0.75
C ASP A 84 -15.52 7.43 1.60
N GLU A 85 -16.65 7.87 1.06
CA GLU A 85 -17.69 8.59 1.82
C GLU A 85 -18.28 7.73 2.93
N TYR A 86 -18.58 6.45 2.63
CA TYR A 86 -19.11 5.53 3.62
C TYR A 86 -18.07 5.20 4.70
N ARG A 87 -16.79 4.99 4.32
CA ARG A 87 -15.69 4.82 5.27
C ARG A 87 -15.64 6.01 6.23
N TYR A 88 -15.59 7.23 5.70
CA TYR A 88 -15.55 8.43 6.53
C TYR A 88 -16.79 8.57 7.42
N PHE A 89 -17.98 8.23 6.91
CA PHE A 89 -19.21 8.21 7.70
C PHE A 89 -19.11 7.32 8.94
N LEU A 90 -18.55 6.12 8.78
CA LEU A 90 -18.30 5.21 9.90
C LEU A 90 -17.22 5.76 10.85
N LEU A 91 -16.11 6.27 10.31
CA LEU A 91 -15.00 6.81 11.09
C LEU A 91 -15.38 8.01 11.96
N LYS A 92 -16.41 8.77 11.59
CA LYS A 92 -16.97 9.83 12.46
C LYS A 92 -17.41 9.32 13.84
N LYS A 93 -17.65 8.01 13.99
CA LYS A 93 -17.98 7.33 15.27
C LYS A 93 -16.84 6.47 15.81
N SER A 94 -15.70 6.40 15.12
CA SER A 94 -14.54 5.63 15.55
C SER A 94 -13.78 6.38 16.64
N VAL A 95 -13.63 5.76 17.81
CA VAL A 95 -12.85 6.36 18.91
C VAL A 95 -11.38 6.61 18.50
N PRO A 96 -10.67 5.67 17.87
CA PRO A 96 -9.33 5.94 17.35
C PRO A 96 -9.23 7.15 16.43
N PHE A 97 -10.13 7.24 15.46
CA PHE A 97 -10.12 8.33 14.49
C PHE A 97 -10.50 9.67 15.13
N GLN A 98 -11.55 9.68 15.97
CA GLN A 98 -11.94 10.86 16.76
C GLN A 98 -10.81 11.35 17.66
N TYR A 99 -10.06 10.44 18.29
CA TYR A 99 -8.95 10.80 19.16
C TYR A 99 -7.82 11.53 18.41
N ILE A 100 -7.48 11.06 17.21
CA ILE A 100 -6.49 11.71 16.34
C ILE A 100 -6.95 13.11 15.95
N LEU A 101 -8.18 13.23 15.45
CA LEU A 101 -8.74 14.53 15.09
C LEU A 101 -8.83 15.48 16.28
N TYR A 102 -9.16 14.95 17.46
CA TYR A 102 -9.29 15.73 18.66
C TYR A 102 -7.98 16.44 19.03
N PHE A 103 -6.86 15.71 19.15
CA PHE A 103 -5.61 16.37 19.56
C PHE A 103 -4.96 17.24 18.48
N LEU A 104 -5.30 17.04 17.21
CA LEU A 104 -4.86 17.92 16.12
C LEU A 104 -5.63 19.23 16.06
N ASN A 105 -6.90 19.20 16.47
CA ASN A 105 -7.82 20.33 16.31
C ASN A 105 -8.04 21.17 17.57
N HIS A 106 -7.43 20.82 18.70
CA HIS A 106 -7.58 21.53 19.97
C HIS A 106 -6.21 21.94 20.54
N ASP A 107 -6.16 23.07 21.23
CA ASP A 107 -4.90 23.67 21.69
C ASP A 107 -4.35 23.03 22.98
N SER A 108 -5.25 22.57 23.87
CA SER A 108 -4.88 21.91 25.14
C SER A 108 -5.66 20.60 25.33
N PRO A 109 -5.47 19.62 24.43
CA PRO A 109 -6.28 18.41 24.41
C PRO A 109 -5.88 17.48 25.57
N ASN A 110 -6.88 16.93 26.26
CA ASN A 110 -6.68 15.96 27.35
C ASN A 110 -7.78 14.89 27.35
N ILE A 111 -7.53 13.77 28.02
CA ILE A 111 -8.45 12.64 27.98
C ILE A 111 -9.81 12.90 28.66
N ASN A 112 -9.89 13.77 29.68
CA ASN A 112 -11.18 14.07 30.32
C ASN A 112 -12.09 14.83 29.36
N ASP A 113 -11.57 15.90 28.78
CA ASP A 113 -12.30 16.71 27.81
C ASP A 113 -12.68 15.88 26.57
N PHE A 114 -11.83 14.95 26.12
CA PHE A 114 -12.20 13.98 25.09
C PHE A 114 -13.39 13.09 25.51
N CYS A 115 -13.32 12.51 26.71
CA CYS A 115 -14.38 11.64 27.22
C CYS A 115 -15.73 12.36 27.31
N ASP A 116 -15.72 13.62 27.77
CA ASP A 116 -16.92 14.44 27.91
C ASP A 116 -17.50 14.82 26.54
N ARG A 117 -16.68 15.25 25.58
CA ARG A 117 -17.12 15.65 24.24
C ARG A 117 -17.72 14.51 23.42
N TYR A 118 -17.13 13.32 23.53
CA TYR A 118 -17.50 12.17 22.71
C TYR A 118 -18.35 11.14 23.47
N TYR A 119 -18.78 11.46 24.70
CA TYR A 119 -19.61 10.61 25.56
C TYR A 119 -19.08 9.17 25.70
N VAL A 120 -17.77 9.04 25.92
CA VAL A 120 -17.09 7.75 26.06
C VAL A 120 -16.29 7.68 27.35
N SER A 121 -16.34 6.56 28.05
CA SER A 121 -15.54 6.36 29.26
C SER A 121 -14.05 6.19 28.93
N ARG A 122 -13.18 6.58 29.87
CA ARG A 122 -11.72 6.34 29.78
C ARG A 122 -11.38 4.86 29.50
N SER A 123 -12.11 3.93 30.12
CA SER A 123 -11.94 2.49 29.88
C SER A 123 -12.29 2.10 28.45
N THR A 124 -13.34 2.68 27.88
CA THR A 124 -13.72 2.48 26.48
C THR A 124 -12.65 3.02 25.54
N VAL A 125 -12.12 4.23 25.80
CA VAL A 125 -11.03 4.81 25.00
C VAL A 125 -9.79 3.92 25.03
N SER A 126 -9.34 3.51 26.21
CA SER A 126 -8.17 2.64 26.36
C SER A 126 -8.33 1.33 25.59
N ARG A 127 -9.51 0.68 25.70
CA ARG A 127 -9.83 -0.56 24.98
C ARG A 127 -9.85 -0.36 23.46
N LYS A 128 -10.58 0.64 22.96
CA LYS A 128 -10.73 0.87 21.52
C LYS A 128 -9.44 1.38 20.86
N MET A 129 -8.58 2.09 21.59
CA MET A 129 -7.27 2.55 21.10
C MET A 129 -6.21 1.44 21.06
N LEU A 130 -6.43 0.29 21.70
CA LEU A 130 -5.39 -0.74 21.88
C LEU A 130 -4.77 -1.26 20.57
N PRO A 131 -5.53 -1.57 19.50
CA PRO A 131 -4.95 -2.02 18.23
C PRO A 131 -4.01 -0.95 17.62
N LEU A 132 -4.49 0.30 17.55
CA LEU A 132 -3.71 1.42 17.03
C LEU A 132 -2.46 1.69 17.88
N LYS A 133 -2.55 1.60 19.22
CA LYS A 133 -1.39 1.73 20.12
C LYS A 133 -0.35 0.64 19.89
N LYS A 134 -0.78 -0.61 19.72
CA LYS A 134 0.13 -1.73 19.41
C LYS A 134 0.81 -1.51 18.07
N HIS A 135 0.06 -1.01 17.07
CA HIS A 135 0.59 -0.71 15.76
C HIS A 135 1.67 0.38 15.80
N VAL A 136 1.41 1.54 16.40
CA VAL A 136 2.39 2.65 16.38
C VAL A 136 3.62 2.36 17.25
N LYS A 137 3.51 1.48 18.26
CA LYS A 137 4.62 1.06 19.12
C LYS A 137 5.77 0.42 18.34
N GLN A 138 5.49 -0.27 17.24
CA GLN A 138 6.53 -0.90 16.41
C GLN A 138 7.46 0.13 15.73
N PHE A 139 7.05 1.40 15.68
CA PHE A 139 7.80 2.53 15.13
C PHE A 139 8.33 3.45 16.25
N ASN A 140 8.42 2.94 17.48
CA ASN A 140 8.82 3.70 18.68
C ASN A 140 7.91 4.90 19.01
N LEU A 141 6.66 4.89 18.52
CA LEU A 141 5.67 5.93 18.81
C LEU A 141 4.72 5.52 19.93
N ARG A 142 4.19 6.50 20.67
CA ARG A 142 3.25 6.26 21.78
C ARG A 142 2.18 7.35 21.88
N PHE A 143 0.93 6.93 22.09
CA PHE A 143 -0.16 7.83 22.48
C PHE A 143 -0.06 8.18 23.97
N THR A 144 -0.20 9.45 24.29
CA THR A 144 -0.29 9.99 25.65
C THR A 144 -1.70 10.49 25.92
N TYR A 145 -2.18 10.40 27.16
CA TYR A 145 -3.55 10.74 27.54
C TYR A 145 -3.68 11.97 28.43
N THR A 146 -2.66 12.27 29.26
CA THR A 146 -2.64 13.46 30.12
C THR A 146 -2.65 14.71 29.24
N GLU A 147 -1.67 14.82 28.37
CA GLU A 147 -1.72 15.66 27.18
C GLU A 147 -2.03 14.73 26.02
N ALA A 148 -3.24 14.81 25.49
CA ALA A 148 -3.65 13.94 24.40
C ALA A 148 -2.76 14.22 23.19
N ASN A 149 -1.97 13.21 22.79
CA ASN A 149 -0.95 13.39 21.77
C ASN A 149 -0.45 12.05 21.20
N LEU A 150 0.28 12.11 20.09
CA LEU A 150 1.18 11.07 19.61
C LEU A 150 2.62 11.59 19.73
N THR A 151 3.47 10.80 20.39
CA THR A 151 4.84 11.17 20.77
C THR A 151 5.86 10.15 20.26
N GLY A 152 7.08 10.59 20.01
CA GLY A 152 8.18 9.80 19.44
C GLY A 152 9.10 10.70 18.59
N ASP A 153 9.78 10.12 17.61
CA ASP A 153 10.44 10.91 16.56
C ASP A 153 9.38 11.67 15.76
N GLU A 154 9.38 13.00 15.82
CA GLU A 154 8.33 13.83 15.22
C GLU A 154 8.18 13.61 13.71
N ARG A 155 9.26 13.21 13.01
CA ARG A 155 9.20 12.85 11.59
C ARG A 155 8.29 11.65 11.37
N ALA A 156 8.49 10.60 12.17
CA ALA A 156 7.68 9.39 12.14
C ALA A 156 6.25 9.63 12.67
N VAL A 157 6.08 10.53 13.66
CA VAL A 157 4.76 10.96 14.14
C VAL A 157 3.96 11.56 12.99
N ARG A 158 4.53 12.52 12.24
CA ARG A 158 3.82 13.20 11.15
C ARG A 158 3.46 12.25 10.02
N VAL A 159 4.35 11.32 9.66
CA VAL A 159 4.02 10.25 8.68
C VAL A 159 2.91 9.34 9.20
N ALA A 160 2.92 8.93 10.47
CA ALA A 160 1.83 8.12 11.05
C ALA A 160 0.48 8.85 11.03
N LEU A 161 0.48 10.16 11.29
CA LEU A 161 -0.72 10.99 11.23
C LEU A 161 -1.23 11.13 9.80
N PHE A 162 -0.31 11.31 8.85
CA PHE A 162 -0.63 11.36 7.42
C PHE A 162 -1.30 10.05 6.99
N ASP A 163 -0.66 8.90 7.24
CA ASP A 163 -1.20 7.58 6.92
C ASP A 163 -2.61 7.39 7.51
N ALA A 164 -2.80 7.80 8.77
CA ALA A 164 -4.07 7.64 9.47
C ALA A 164 -5.21 8.52 8.91
N LEU A 165 -4.90 9.77 8.55
CA LEU A 165 -5.89 10.74 8.08
C LEU A 165 -6.17 10.61 6.59
N TRP A 166 -5.13 10.37 5.79
CA TRP A 166 -5.26 10.18 4.36
C TRP A 166 -6.10 8.94 4.03
N LEU A 167 -5.83 7.79 4.67
CA LEU A 167 -6.64 6.58 4.45
C LEU A 167 -8.07 6.71 4.99
N GLY A 168 -8.27 7.53 6.02
CA GLY A 168 -9.59 7.74 6.62
C GLY A 168 -10.50 8.65 5.81
N THR A 169 -9.92 9.64 5.11
CA THR A 169 -10.68 10.69 4.43
C THR A 169 -10.55 10.64 2.91
N ARG A 170 -9.41 10.18 2.39
CA ARG A 170 -9.09 10.09 0.94
C ARG A 170 -9.31 11.39 0.19
N GLY A 171 -9.14 12.52 0.88
CA GLY A 171 -9.38 13.86 0.33
C GLY A 171 -10.86 14.19 0.07
N THR A 172 -11.82 13.35 0.47
CA THR A 172 -13.26 13.62 0.30
C THR A 172 -13.77 14.73 1.20
N VAL A 173 -13.07 14.99 2.30
CA VAL A 173 -13.42 15.96 3.34
C VAL A 173 -12.14 16.54 3.93
N TRP A 174 -12.19 17.81 4.36
CA TRP A 174 -11.08 18.45 5.07
C TRP A 174 -11.21 18.23 6.59
N PRO A 175 -10.35 17.41 7.24
CA PRO A 175 -10.51 17.06 8.65
C PRO A 175 -9.84 18.04 9.63
N PHE A 176 -9.12 19.05 9.13
CA PHE A 176 -8.38 20.01 9.92
C PHE A 176 -9.23 21.27 10.12
N LYS A 177 -9.79 21.42 11.32
CA LYS A 177 -10.54 22.62 11.74
C LYS A 177 -9.63 23.75 12.18
N SER A 178 -8.40 23.41 12.53
CA SER A 178 -7.45 24.27 13.20
C SER A 178 -6.46 24.93 12.22
N VAL A 179 -6.55 24.53 10.94
CA VAL A 179 -5.78 24.97 9.78
C VAL A 179 -6.73 25.06 8.59
N ALA A 180 -6.79 26.20 7.91
CA ALA A 180 -7.60 26.36 6.70
C ALA A 180 -7.00 25.56 5.54
N PHE A 181 -7.85 25.12 4.60
CA PHE A 181 -7.38 24.35 3.44
C PHE A 181 -6.41 25.18 2.59
N GLU A 182 -6.72 26.46 2.40
CA GLU A 182 -5.97 27.40 1.58
C GLU A 182 -4.56 27.64 2.13
N ASP A 183 -4.39 27.66 3.46
CA ASP A 183 -3.07 27.79 4.10
C ASP A 183 -2.19 26.56 3.81
N ALA A 184 -2.77 25.37 3.93
CA ALA A 184 -2.08 24.12 3.65
C ALA A 184 -1.77 23.96 2.15
N GLU A 185 -2.70 24.36 1.28
CA GLU A 185 -2.52 24.36 -0.17
C GLU A 185 -1.41 25.32 -0.59
N LYS A 186 -1.40 26.55 -0.06
CA LYS A 186 -0.34 27.52 -0.32
C LYS A 186 1.05 26.95 0.02
N LEU A 187 1.19 26.37 1.22
CA LEU A 187 2.46 25.79 1.67
C LEU A 187 2.86 24.58 0.80
N ALA A 188 1.91 23.70 0.47
CA ALA A 188 2.17 22.56 -0.40
C ALA A 188 2.63 23.00 -1.81
N ASN A 189 1.98 24.00 -2.39
CA ASN A 189 2.34 24.54 -3.70
C ASN A 189 3.74 25.17 -3.70
N ALA A 190 4.11 25.89 -2.65
CA ALA A 190 5.41 26.54 -2.52
C ALA A 190 6.60 25.56 -2.53
N PHE A 191 6.38 24.30 -2.14
CA PHE A 191 7.40 23.25 -2.16
C PHE A 191 7.15 22.18 -3.23
N SER A 192 6.09 22.29 -4.02
CA SER A 192 5.66 21.23 -4.95
C SER A 192 6.76 20.72 -5.88
N GLU A 193 7.64 21.59 -6.36
CA GLU A 193 8.74 21.24 -7.26
C GLU A 193 9.69 20.16 -6.73
N TYR A 194 9.86 20.09 -5.41
CA TYR A 194 10.72 19.11 -4.75
C TYR A 194 10.10 17.71 -4.70
N PHE A 195 8.77 17.60 -4.83
CA PHE A 195 8.04 16.39 -4.52
C PHE A 195 7.58 15.66 -5.78
N PRO A 196 7.92 14.36 -5.94
CA PRO A 196 7.38 13.53 -7.03
C PRO A 196 5.84 13.41 -6.94
N LEU A 197 5.31 13.46 -5.72
CA LEU A 197 3.87 13.46 -5.45
C LEU A 197 3.12 14.57 -6.20
N SER A 198 3.73 15.75 -6.38
CA SER A 198 3.11 16.88 -7.06
C SER A 198 2.78 16.60 -8.54
N ARG A 199 3.39 15.56 -9.12
CA ARG A 199 3.20 15.19 -10.53
C ARG A 199 1.89 14.42 -10.78
N THR A 200 1.18 14.01 -9.73
CA THR A 200 -0.07 13.25 -9.86
C THR A 200 -1.22 13.93 -9.12
N TYR A 201 -2.45 13.73 -9.59
CA TYR A 201 -3.65 14.32 -8.98
C TYR A 201 -3.81 13.93 -7.49
N LEU A 202 -3.62 12.65 -7.17
CA LEU A 202 -3.73 12.19 -5.79
C LEU A 202 -2.54 12.62 -4.95
N GLY A 203 -1.31 12.56 -5.49
CA GLY A 203 -0.12 12.98 -4.75
C GLY A 203 -0.13 14.47 -4.40
N ALA A 204 -0.63 15.34 -5.28
CA ALA A 204 -0.82 16.75 -4.97
C ALA A 204 -1.77 16.97 -3.79
N LYS A 205 -2.83 16.15 -3.67
CA LYS A 205 -3.73 16.17 -2.50
C LYS A 205 -3.08 15.57 -1.24
N GLU A 206 -2.18 14.60 -1.38
CA GLU A 206 -1.42 14.07 -0.25
C GLU A 206 -0.49 15.15 0.34
N LEU A 207 0.11 15.99 -0.50
CA LEU A 207 0.97 17.09 -0.05
C LEU A 207 0.22 18.11 0.81
N THR A 208 -1.05 18.42 0.50
CA THR A 208 -1.84 19.34 1.34
C THR A 208 -2.10 18.76 2.73
N TYR A 209 -2.22 17.43 2.86
CA TYR A 209 -2.34 16.78 4.16
C TYR A 209 -1.03 16.82 4.95
N PHE A 210 0.11 16.60 4.31
CA PHE A 210 1.42 16.80 4.96
C PHE A 210 1.58 18.24 5.45
N ALA A 211 1.24 19.23 4.63
CA ALA A 211 1.27 20.65 4.98
C ALA A 211 0.32 20.99 6.15
N ALA A 212 -0.90 20.45 6.15
CA ALA A 212 -1.84 20.69 7.25
C ALA A 212 -1.36 20.06 8.57
N ILE A 213 -0.81 18.84 8.52
CA ILE A 213 -0.23 18.19 9.70
C ILE A 213 0.95 19.02 10.21
N PHE A 214 1.83 19.46 9.32
CA PHE A 214 2.92 20.37 9.66
C PHE A 214 2.40 21.60 10.43
N LEU A 215 1.43 22.32 9.86
CA LEU A 215 0.85 23.53 10.46
C LEU A 215 0.17 23.26 11.81
N CYS A 216 -0.56 22.14 11.94
CA CYS A 216 -1.15 21.74 13.21
C CYS A 216 -0.10 21.49 14.30
N ARG A 217 1.04 20.88 13.96
CA ARG A 217 2.11 20.52 14.91
C ARG A 217 2.94 21.75 15.30
N THR A 218 3.33 22.59 14.36
CA THR A 218 4.11 23.80 14.61
C THR A 218 3.33 24.83 15.41
N ARG A 219 2.02 24.98 15.16
CA ARG A 219 1.12 25.82 15.97
C ARG A 219 1.10 25.43 17.45
N ARG A 220 1.23 24.13 17.73
CA ARG A 220 1.36 23.59 19.10
C ARG A 220 2.80 23.57 19.62
N LYS A 221 3.73 24.21 18.91
CA LYS A 221 5.17 24.26 19.21
C LYS A 221 5.84 22.89 19.29
N ILE A 222 5.36 21.93 18.49
CA ILE A 222 5.94 20.60 18.36
C ILE A 222 6.72 20.55 17.06
N PHE A 223 8.04 20.69 17.18
CA PHE A 223 8.94 20.84 16.04
C PHE A 223 9.73 19.57 15.74
N VAL A 224 10.13 19.42 14.48
CA VAL A 224 11.17 18.45 14.09
C VAL A 224 12.54 19.02 14.46
N CYS A 225 13.35 18.21 15.15
CA CYS A 225 14.75 18.53 15.41
C CYS A 225 15.60 18.29 14.16
N TYR A 226 16.57 19.18 13.94
CA TYR A 226 17.60 18.97 12.91
C TYR A 226 18.40 17.68 13.17
N ASP A 227 18.85 17.06 12.08
CA ASP A 227 19.63 15.82 12.10
C ASP A 227 20.79 15.93 11.11
N ASP A 228 22.02 15.91 11.61
CA ASP A 228 23.24 16.11 10.81
C ASP A 228 23.43 15.02 9.74
N ARG A 229 22.67 13.92 9.81
CA ARG A 229 22.63 12.91 8.72
C ARG A 229 22.04 13.44 7.42
N TYR A 230 21.41 14.62 7.43
CA TYR A 230 21.00 15.31 6.22
C TYR A 230 22.16 16.01 5.48
N ASP A 231 23.26 16.28 6.17
CA ASP A 231 24.30 17.21 5.69
C ASP A 231 24.92 16.79 4.37
N PHE A 232 25.16 15.49 4.18
CA PHE A 232 25.80 15.00 2.95
C PHE A 232 24.99 15.31 1.69
N LEU A 233 23.66 15.45 1.83
CA LEU A 233 22.74 15.72 0.73
C LEU A 233 22.36 17.21 0.68
N MET A 234 22.04 17.78 1.85
CA MET A 234 21.39 19.09 1.96
C MET A 234 22.36 20.24 2.23
N MET A 235 23.48 20.00 2.92
CA MET A 235 24.42 21.07 3.25
C MET A 235 25.12 21.56 1.98
N ASP A 236 25.22 22.89 1.84
CA ASP A 236 25.83 23.56 0.68
C ASP A 236 25.27 23.10 -0.67
N ASN A 237 24.01 22.64 -0.69
CA ASN A 237 23.30 22.27 -1.91
C ASN A 237 22.30 23.38 -2.28
N PRO A 238 22.50 24.10 -3.40
CA PRO A 238 21.60 25.19 -3.81
C PRO A 238 20.19 24.72 -4.18
N TYR A 239 19.99 23.41 -4.42
CA TYR A 239 18.66 22.88 -4.68
C TYR A 239 17.75 23.03 -3.46
N TYR A 240 18.25 22.84 -2.23
CA TYR A 240 17.41 22.88 -1.03
C TYR A 240 17.37 24.30 -0.40
N ASP A 241 16.31 25.06 -0.68
CA ASP A 241 16.12 26.43 -0.16
C ASP A 241 15.59 26.47 1.29
N PHE A 242 16.50 26.51 2.26
CA PHE A 242 16.17 26.59 3.69
C PHE A 242 15.49 27.90 4.13
N GLU A 243 15.57 28.96 3.33
CA GLU A 243 14.93 30.24 3.66
C GLU A 243 13.46 30.27 3.24
N ARG A 244 13.06 29.37 2.33
CA ARG A 244 11.71 29.33 1.77
C ARG A 244 10.63 29.20 2.83
N LEU A 245 10.83 28.35 3.84
CA LEU A 245 9.81 28.06 4.84
C LEU A 245 9.37 29.34 5.58
N ASN A 246 10.33 30.10 6.11
CA ASN A 246 10.01 31.33 6.85
C ASN A 246 9.46 32.44 5.93
N LYS A 247 9.87 32.48 4.65
CA LYS A 247 9.26 33.38 3.65
C LYS A 247 7.77 33.06 3.47
N GLU A 248 7.42 31.77 3.36
CA GLU A 248 6.03 31.34 3.14
C GLU A 248 5.13 31.51 4.37
N LEU A 249 5.67 31.25 5.56
CA LEU A 249 4.99 31.47 6.85
C LEU A 249 4.79 32.97 7.14
N GLY A 250 5.64 33.83 6.59
CA GLY A 250 5.62 35.26 6.81
C GLY A 250 6.06 35.68 8.22
N PRO A 251 6.16 36.99 8.49
CA PRO A 251 6.82 37.51 9.69
C PRO A 251 6.12 37.16 11.01
N ILE A 252 4.81 36.90 10.99
CA ILE A 252 4.01 36.60 12.19
C ILE A 252 4.21 35.15 12.65
N GLN A 253 4.34 34.22 11.70
CA GLN A 253 4.46 32.77 11.97
C GLN A 253 5.86 32.23 11.74
N ALA A 254 6.83 33.09 11.39
CA ALA A 254 8.21 32.71 11.18
C ALA A 254 8.77 31.95 12.39
N LEU A 255 9.44 30.84 12.09
CA LEU A 255 10.05 29.99 13.09
C LEU A 255 11.44 30.53 13.46
N PRO A 256 11.88 30.38 14.72
CA PRO A 256 13.24 30.71 15.08
C PRO A 256 14.24 29.84 14.30
N PRO A 257 15.51 30.28 14.12
CA PRO A 257 16.43 29.66 13.17
C PRO A 257 16.65 28.15 13.35
N LYS A 258 16.70 27.69 14.61
CA LYS A 258 16.91 26.26 14.92
C LYS A 258 15.73 25.41 14.46
N GLU A 259 14.51 25.83 14.79
CA GLU A 259 13.27 25.16 14.43
C GLU A 259 13.06 25.23 12.91
N SER A 260 13.29 26.40 12.29
CA SER A 260 13.19 26.56 10.85
C SER A 260 14.14 25.64 10.07
N LYS A 261 15.38 25.46 10.55
CA LYS A 261 16.33 24.51 9.95
C LYS A 261 15.83 23.07 10.05
N GLY A 262 15.35 22.65 11.23
CA GLY A 262 14.83 21.30 11.44
C GLY A 262 13.58 21.01 10.60
N GLU A 263 12.66 21.96 10.55
CA GLU A 263 11.42 21.88 9.77
C GLU A 263 11.65 21.87 8.27
N SER A 264 12.53 22.74 7.75
CA SER A 264 12.89 22.76 6.33
C SER A 264 13.56 21.46 5.91
N SER A 265 14.48 20.94 6.73
CA SER A 265 15.12 19.63 6.48
C SER A 265 14.08 18.51 6.43
N PHE A 266 13.06 18.57 7.28
CA PHE A 266 11.98 17.58 7.26
C PHE A 266 11.15 17.66 5.99
N ILE A 267 10.82 18.86 5.50
CA ILE A 267 10.10 19.03 4.23
C ILE A 267 10.90 18.40 3.08
N PHE A 268 12.20 18.69 3.00
CA PHE A 268 13.05 18.09 1.96
C PHE A 268 13.22 16.57 2.15
N PHE A 269 13.30 16.10 3.38
CA PHE A 269 13.29 14.67 3.68
C PHE A 269 11.98 13.99 3.22
N LEU A 270 10.83 14.64 3.38
CA LEU A 270 9.54 14.11 2.93
C LEU A 270 9.48 13.94 1.41
N ALA A 271 10.27 14.66 0.62
CA ALA A 271 10.35 14.40 -0.81
C ALA A 271 10.99 13.02 -1.13
N HIS A 272 11.74 12.46 -0.19
CA HIS A 272 12.55 11.24 -0.37
C HIS A 272 12.12 10.07 0.54
N TYR A 273 11.16 10.25 1.45
CA TYR A 273 10.95 9.28 2.55
C TYR A 273 10.37 7.91 2.09
N ALA A 274 9.83 7.85 0.87
CA ALA A 274 9.18 6.68 0.29
C ALA A 274 9.50 6.55 -1.21
N PRO A 275 9.32 5.37 -1.81
CA PRO A 275 9.58 5.14 -3.23
C PRO A 275 8.48 5.77 -4.10
N PHE A 276 8.51 7.10 -4.24
CA PHE A 276 7.46 7.86 -4.93
C PHE A 276 7.59 7.91 -6.45
N TYR A 277 8.73 7.56 -7.02
CA TYR A 277 8.95 7.72 -8.45
C TYR A 277 8.16 6.67 -9.23
N THR A 278 7.26 7.14 -10.09
CA THR A 278 6.44 6.33 -11.00
C THR A 278 6.53 6.80 -12.45
N LEU A 279 7.14 7.95 -12.70
CA LEU A 279 7.31 8.58 -14.01
C LEU A 279 8.80 8.63 -14.36
N GLU A 280 9.17 8.27 -15.58
CA GLU A 280 10.58 8.23 -16.02
C GLU A 280 11.15 9.63 -16.31
N ASP A 281 10.29 10.58 -16.64
CA ASP A 281 10.63 11.95 -17.04
C ASP A 281 10.46 12.99 -15.92
N ASP A 282 10.33 12.56 -14.65
CA ASP A 282 10.20 13.47 -13.51
C ASP A 282 11.49 14.24 -13.26
N ALA A 283 11.44 15.57 -13.34
CA ALA A 283 12.57 16.45 -13.02
C ALA A 283 13.16 16.19 -11.62
N SER A 284 12.31 15.87 -10.63
CA SER A 284 12.76 15.57 -9.28
C SER A 284 13.49 14.23 -9.19
N LEU A 285 13.26 13.28 -10.11
CA LEU A 285 14.03 12.04 -10.20
C LEU A 285 15.44 12.33 -10.69
N PHE A 286 15.57 13.07 -11.78
CA PHE A 286 16.87 13.44 -12.32
C PHE A 286 17.69 14.24 -11.31
N GLN A 287 17.04 15.16 -10.59
CA GLN A 287 17.69 15.93 -9.54
C GLN A 287 18.17 15.03 -8.38
N THR A 288 17.34 14.10 -7.90
CA THR A 288 17.77 13.13 -6.88
C THR A 288 18.96 12.29 -7.35
N LEU A 289 18.93 11.78 -8.58
CA LEU A 289 20.05 11.01 -9.13
C LEU A 289 21.34 11.86 -9.19
N HIS A 290 21.22 13.14 -9.58
CA HIS A 290 22.34 14.08 -9.59
C HIS A 290 22.87 14.35 -8.18
N ASP A 291 22.00 14.73 -7.23
CA ASP A 291 22.40 15.10 -5.87
C ASP A 291 23.10 13.95 -5.14
N PHE A 292 22.61 12.72 -5.28
CA PHE A 292 23.24 11.55 -4.64
C PHE A 292 24.53 11.09 -5.34
N SER A 293 24.71 11.36 -6.64
CA SER A 293 25.91 10.91 -7.38
C SER A 293 27.05 11.91 -7.39
N THR A 294 26.77 13.21 -7.19
CA THR A 294 27.78 14.28 -7.27
C THR A 294 28.81 14.25 -6.14
N ARG A 295 28.41 13.82 -4.94
CA ARG A 295 29.27 13.83 -3.75
C ARG A 295 29.33 12.43 -3.14
N PRO A 296 30.52 11.93 -2.74
CA PRO A 296 30.62 10.65 -2.04
C PRO A 296 29.74 10.63 -0.78
N ASN A 297 28.90 9.61 -0.67
CA ASN A 297 28.02 9.43 0.48
C ASN A 297 27.63 7.95 0.65
N PRO A 298 27.36 7.51 1.90
CA PRO A 298 27.04 6.12 2.21
C PRO A 298 25.76 5.60 1.55
N VAL A 299 24.82 6.49 1.22
CA VAL A 299 23.54 6.06 0.66
C VAL A 299 23.71 5.64 -0.80
N TYR A 300 24.38 6.47 -1.60
CA TYR A 300 24.65 6.18 -3.00
C TYR A 300 25.58 4.97 -3.14
N GLU A 301 26.64 4.90 -2.34
CA GLU A 301 27.58 3.76 -2.34
C GLU A 301 26.86 2.44 -2.05
N LEU A 302 26.06 2.38 -0.99
CA LEU A 302 25.32 1.16 -0.63
C LEU A 302 24.34 0.73 -1.74
N VAL A 303 23.69 1.68 -2.42
CA VAL A 303 22.78 1.38 -3.53
C VAL A 303 23.55 0.85 -4.74
N GLN A 304 24.69 1.46 -5.10
CA GLN A 304 25.52 0.98 -6.22
C GLN A 304 26.07 -0.43 -5.96
N GLU A 305 26.62 -0.68 -4.77
CA GLU A 305 27.09 -2.00 -4.37
C GLU A 305 25.96 -3.05 -4.39
N PHE A 306 24.75 -2.66 -3.97
CA PHE A 306 23.59 -3.54 -4.06
C PHE A 306 23.21 -3.83 -5.51
N LEU A 307 23.19 -2.83 -6.38
CA LEU A 307 22.87 -2.99 -7.79
C LEU A 307 23.86 -3.93 -8.48
N ASP A 308 25.15 -3.76 -8.24
CA ASP A 308 26.21 -4.65 -8.76
C ASP A 308 26.03 -6.09 -8.25
N TYR A 309 25.76 -6.25 -6.95
CA TYR A 309 25.42 -7.55 -6.39
C TYR A 309 24.17 -8.14 -7.05
N ALA A 310 23.11 -7.36 -7.23
CA ALA A 310 21.82 -7.81 -7.73
C ALA A 310 21.88 -8.21 -9.21
N LYS A 311 22.64 -7.48 -10.05
CA LYS A 311 22.90 -7.85 -11.46
C LYS A 311 23.52 -9.24 -11.56
N VAL A 312 24.46 -9.56 -10.68
CA VAL A 312 25.17 -10.84 -10.70
C VAL A 312 24.42 -11.96 -9.98
N ASN A 313 23.66 -11.67 -8.92
CA ASN A 313 23.12 -12.72 -8.03
C ASN A 313 21.60 -12.91 -8.12
N ILE A 314 20.88 -11.93 -8.67
CA ILE A 314 19.41 -11.90 -8.72
C ILE A 314 18.94 -11.82 -10.18
N PHE A 315 19.33 -10.76 -10.89
CA PHE A 315 18.87 -10.42 -12.25
C PHE A 315 19.82 -10.92 -13.35
N LYS A 316 20.41 -12.10 -13.18
CA LYS A 316 21.42 -12.65 -14.11
C LYS A 316 20.99 -12.66 -15.59
N LYS A 317 19.70 -12.85 -15.84
CA LYS A 317 19.12 -12.96 -17.19
C LYS A 317 18.73 -11.61 -17.80
N GLU A 318 18.57 -10.57 -16.97
CA GLU A 318 18.08 -9.24 -17.36
C GLU A 318 18.69 -8.13 -16.48
N PRO A 319 20.04 -8.02 -16.42
CA PRO A 319 20.71 -7.06 -15.54
C PRO A 319 20.33 -5.60 -15.85
N GLU A 320 19.98 -5.30 -17.10
CA GLU A 320 19.56 -3.98 -17.58
C GLU A 320 18.26 -3.48 -16.93
N ALA A 321 17.43 -4.37 -16.37
CA ALA A 321 16.25 -3.99 -15.63
C ALA A 321 16.58 -3.11 -14.41
N LEU A 322 17.79 -3.26 -13.87
CA LEU A 322 18.30 -2.51 -12.72
C LEU A 322 18.93 -1.16 -13.09
N ASP A 323 19.15 -0.89 -14.38
CA ASP A 323 19.72 0.38 -14.86
C ASP A 323 18.65 1.48 -15.02
N LYS A 324 17.37 1.12 -14.84
CA LYS A 324 16.25 2.06 -14.94
C LYS A 324 16.33 3.11 -13.83
N SER A 325 16.29 4.39 -14.22
CA SER A 325 16.34 5.54 -13.31
C SER A 325 15.31 5.46 -12.17
N ILE A 326 14.08 5.01 -12.46
CA ILE A 326 13.03 4.84 -11.43
C ILE A 326 13.45 3.84 -10.34
N ILE A 327 14.09 2.73 -10.71
CA ILE A 327 14.55 1.71 -9.75
C ILE A 327 15.65 2.32 -8.87
N ILE A 328 16.64 2.95 -9.48
CA ILE A 328 17.75 3.58 -8.76
C ILE A 328 17.23 4.67 -7.81
N GLY A 329 16.39 5.59 -8.29
CA GLY A 329 15.83 6.68 -7.50
C GLY A 329 15.00 6.17 -6.31
N ASN A 330 14.16 5.16 -6.51
CA ASN A 330 13.37 4.58 -5.41
C ASN A 330 14.22 3.82 -4.40
N LEU A 331 15.31 3.15 -4.82
CA LEU A 331 16.27 2.53 -3.90
C LEU A 331 17.04 3.58 -3.10
N LEU A 332 17.41 4.71 -3.71
CA LEU A 332 18.02 5.85 -3.01
C LEU A 332 17.08 6.42 -1.95
N ASN A 333 15.80 6.66 -2.28
CA ASN A 333 14.80 7.14 -1.33
C ASN A 333 14.66 6.23 -0.10
N ILE A 334 14.51 4.92 -0.32
CA ILE A 334 14.41 3.94 0.78
C ILE A 334 15.68 3.93 1.62
N THR A 335 16.85 3.89 0.97
CA THR A 335 18.14 3.81 1.66
C THR A 335 18.40 5.06 2.49
N PHE A 336 18.16 6.24 1.92
CA PHE A 336 18.25 7.52 2.60
C PHE A 336 17.34 7.56 3.84
N THR A 337 16.10 7.11 3.70
CA THR A 337 15.14 7.08 4.79
C THR A 337 15.61 6.23 5.96
N PHE A 338 16.08 5.01 5.68
CA PHE A 338 16.59 4.12 6.72
C PHE A 338 17.92 4.59 7.32
N PHE A 339 18.77 5.25 6.53
CA PHE A 339 20.01 5.86 6.99
C PHE A 339 19.75 6.99 8.00
N VAL A 340 18.80 7.88 7.68
CA VAL A 340 18.40 9.00 8.53
C VAL A 340 17.63 8.53 9.76
N LEU A 341 16.63 7.66 9.62
CA LEU A 341 15.77 7.30 10.77
C LEU A 341 16.43 6.25 11.68
N ARG A 342 17.20 5.31 11.12
CA ARG A 342 17.80 4.15 11.83
C ARG A 342 16.79 3.34 12.66
N GLN A 343 15.52 3.41 12.29
CA GLN A 343 14.42 2.68 12.93
C GLN A 343 13.33 2.37 11.90
N PRO A 344 12.46 1.38 12.17
CA PRO A 344 11.26 1.18 11.38
C PRO A 344 10.36 2.42 11.43
N TYR A 345 9.73 2.76 10.31
CA TYR A 345 8.83 3.90 10.19
C TYR A 345 7.47 3.50 9.60
N PRO A 346 6.41 4.30 9.85
CA PRO A 346 5.09 4.06 9.27
C PRO A 346 5.12 4.10 7.74
N ASN A 347 4.33 3.25 7.10
CA ASN A 347 4.24 3.18 5.64
C ASN A 347 2.80 2.83 5.24
N LEU A 348 2.19 3.70 4.44
CA LEU A 348 0.87 3.57 3.84
C LEU A 348 0.61 2.19 3.23
N GLN A 349 1.57 1.62 2.49
CA GLN A 349 1.45 0.33 1.80
C GLN A 349 1.03 -0.80 2.75
N LYS A 350 1.61 -0.85 3.96
CA LYS A 350 1.33 -1.90 4.96
C LYS A 350 -0.09 -1.84 5.55
N LEU A 351 -0.78 -0.71 5.37
CA LEU A 351 -2.14 -0.48 5.85
C LEU A 351 -3.22 -0.83 4.81
N VAL A 352 -2.83 -1.01 3.55
CA VAL A 352 -3.77 -1.29 2.45
C VAL A 352 -3.56 -2.66 1.82
N GLU A 353 -2.34 -3.21 1.90
CA GLU A 353 -2.04 -4.53 1.34
C GLU A 353 -2.60 -5.67 2.19
N LEU A 354 -3.32 -6.56 1.53
CA LEU A 354 -3.73 -7.82 2.12
C LEU A 354 -2.49 -8.73 2.30
N PRO A 355 -2.40 -9.51 3.38
CA PRO A 355 -1.38 -10.55 3.50
C PRO A 355 -1.52 -11.54 2.34
N GLY A 356 -0.57 -11.52 1.41
CA GLY A 356 -0.48 -12.51 0.34
C GLY A 356 0.06 -13.84 0.86
N LYS A 357 -0.26 -14.94 0.16
CA LYS A 357 0.43 -16.22 0.37
C LYS A 357 1.90 -16.08 -0.01
N ARG A 358 2.79 -16.74 0.72
CA ARG A 358 4.23 -16.73 0.42
C ARG A 358 4.49 -17.51 -0.87
N LYS A 359 5.09 -16.84 -1.85
CA LYS A 359 5.47 -17.43 -3.14
C LYS A 359 6.96 -17.78 -3.11
N LYS A 360 7.35 -18.93 -3.65
CA LYS A 360 8.75 -19.40 -3.72
C LYS A 360 9.68 -18.34 -4.32
N ALA A 361 9.27 -17.71 -5.42
CA ALA A 361 10.06 -16.69 -6.12
C ALA A 361 10.26 -15.42 -5.28
N ASP A 362 9.25 -14.99 -4.53
CA ASP A 362 9.33 -13.81 -3.66
C ASP A 362 10.26 -14.08 -2.46
N GLU A 363 10.26 -15.30 -1.91
CA GLU A 363 11.19 -15.70 -0.85
C GLU A 363 12.63 -15.84 -1.35
N LEU A 364 12.83 -16.35 -2.58
CA LEU A 364 14.15 -16.40 -3.20
C LEU A 364 14.74 -14.99 -3.32
N LEU A 365 13.95 -14.05 -3.83
CA LEU A 365 14.33 -12.63 -3.92
C LEU A 365 14.66 -12.06 -2.53
N GLU A 366 13.77 -12.26 -1.55
CA GLU A 366 13.97 -11.78 -0.17
C GLU A 366 15.26 -12.35 0.44
N SER A 367 15.52 -13.64 0.28
CA SER A 367 16.72 -14.32 0.79
C SER A 367 18.02 -13.81 0.17
N LYS A 368 18.02 -13.52 -1.15
CA LYS A 368 19.18 -12.94 -1.83
C LYS A 368 19.47 -11.52 -1.37
N ILE A 369 18.43 -10.70 -1.17
CA ILE A 369 18.57 -9.34 -0.62
C ILE A 369 19.04 -9.40 0.83
N GLN A 370 18.47 -10.31 1.63
CA GLN A 370 18.85 -10.56 3.02
C GLN A 370 20.34 -10.90 3.14
N THR A 371 20.86 -11.76 2.26
CA THR A 371 22.28 -12.14 2.21
C THR A 371 23.21 -10.93 2.03
N PHE A 372 22.85 -10.01 1.14
CA PHE A 372 23.63 -8.77 0.92
C PHE A 372 23.68 -7.91 2.19
N PHE A 373 22.52 -7.65 2.79
CA PHE A 373 22.46 -6.82 4.00
C PHE A 373 23.06 -7.48 5.24
N ASP A 374 23.09 -8.82 5.31
CA ASP A 374 23.81 -9.54 6.35
C ASP A 374 25.32 -9.32 6.28
N ALA A 375 25.89 -9.27 5.07
CA ALA A 375 27.28 -8.90 4.87
C ALA A 375 27.53 -7.43 5.23
N LYS A 376 26.73 -6.52 4.66
CA LYS A 376 26.89 -5.06 4.87
C LYS A 376 26.73 -4.64 6.32
N SER A 377 25.83 -5.27 7.09
CA SER A 377 25.61 -4.95 8.51
C SER A 377 26.83 -5.18 9.42
N LYS A 378 27.87 -5.88 8.94
CA LYS A 378 29.14 -6.10 9.66
C LYS A 378 30.12 -4.95 9.48
N GLU A 379 29.93 -4.12 8.46
CA GLU A 379 30.78 -2.97 8.18
C GLU A 379 30.47 -1.83 9.16
N LYS A 380 31.51 -1.09 9.57
CA LYS A 380 31.40 -0.08 10.63
C LYS A 380 30.36 1.00 10.28
N GLU A 381 30.33 1.42 9.03
CA GLU A 381 29.45 2.47 8.51
C GLU A 381 27.97 2.05 8.47
N TYR A 382 27.72 0.77 8.17
CA TYR A 382 26.39 0.21 7.96
C TYR A 382 25.87 -0.61 9.15
N LYS A 383 26.52 -0.54 10.32
CA LYS A 383 26.13 -1.30 11.51
C LYS A 383 24.68 -1.08 11.96
N PHE A 384 24.11 0.09 11.66
CA PHE A 384 22.71 0.40 11.95
C PHE A 384 21.73 -0.54 11.22
N ILE A 385 22.13 -1.12 10.08
CA ILE A 385 21.30 -2.06 9.31
C ILE A 385 20.89 -3.25 10.17
N TYR A 386 21.73 -3.69 11.12
CA TYR A 386 21.43 -4.84 11.98
C TYR A 386 20.07 -4.73 12.69
N THR A 387 19.67 -3.54 13.14
CA THR A 387 18.42 -3.33 13.88
C THR A 387 17.20 -3.15 12.96
N ILE A 388 17.41 -2.71 11.72
CA ILE A 388 16.36 -2.39 10.74
C ILE A 388 16.36 -3.32 9.52
N LYS A 389 17.11 -4.41 9.59
CA LYS A 389 17.37 -5.31 8.46
C LYS A 389 16.09 -5.82 7.80
N ASN A 390 15.18 -6.37 8.61
CA ASN A 390 13.94 -6.95 8.11
C ASN A 390 13.06 -5.91 7.38
N PRO A 391 12.78 -4.72 7.93
CA PRO A 391 12.01 -3.71 7.18
C PRO A 391 12.76 -3.16 5.96
N LEU A 392 14.10 -3.04 6.00
CA LEU A 392 14.91 -2.59 4.87
C LEU A 392 14.87 -3.59 3.70
N VAL A 393 15.10 -4.88 3.98
CA VAL A 393 15.04 -5.98 2.99
C VAL A 393 13.67 -6.02 2.31
N LYS A 394 12.59 -5.88 3.09
CA LYS A 394 11.23 -5.86 2.54
C LYS A 394 10.98 -4.64 1.66
N ALA A 395 11.52 -3.48 2.02
CA ALA A 395 11.38 -2.27 1.22
C ALA A 395 12.13 -2.40 -0.13
N PHE A 396 13.35 -2.92 -0.12
CA PHE A 396 14.12 -3.22 -1.33
C PHE A 396 13.40 -4.25 -2.22
N LYS A 397 12.89 -5.34 -1.62
CA LYS A 397 12.09 -6.32 -2.33
C LYS A 397 10.91 -5.66 -3.05
N ASN A 398 10.16 -4.81 -2.35
CA ASN A 398 8.97 -4.17 -2.92
C ASN A 398 9.29 -3.26 -4.11
N VAL A 399 10.45 -2.59 -4.14
CA VAL A 399 10.90 -1.79 -5.30
C VAL A 399 11.29 -2.68 -6.48
N LEU A 400 11.86 -3.86 -6.22
CA LEU A 400 12.31 -4.77 -7.26
C LEU A 400 11.21 -5.68 -7.81
N LEU A 401 10.15 -5.94 -7.04
CA LEU A 401 9.06 -6.84 -7.44
C LEU A 401 8.43 -6.51 -8.82
N PRO A 402 8.20 -5.24 -9.20
CA PRO A 402 7.64 -4.91 -10.52
C PRO A 402 8.54 -5.28 -11.71
N VAL A 403 9.86 -5.35 -11.50
CA VAL A 403 10.84 -5.70 -12.54
C VAL A 403 11.35 -7.13 -12.42
N TYR A 404 11.03 -7.82 -11.32
CA TYR A 404 11.39 -9.21 -11.09
C TYR A 404 10.40 -10.13 -11.81
N ASP A 405 10.80 -10.69 -12.93
CA ASP A 405 10.00 -11.60 -13.75
C ASP A 405 9.69 -12.89 -12.99
N LYS A 406 8.54 -12.90 -12.29
CA LYS A 406 8.13 -14.03 -11.46
C LYS A 406 8.06 -15.35 -12.24
N PRO A 407 7.43 -15.42 -13.45
CA PRO A 407 7.47 -16.61 -14.28
C PRO A 407 8.89 -17.20 -14.47
N LYS A 408 9.88 -16.38 -14.84
CA LYS A 408 11.28 -16.85 -15.05
C LYS A 408 11.95 -17.47 -13.81
N HIS A 409 11.44 -17.17 -12.62
CA HIS A 409 11.95 -17.63 -11.33
C HIS A 409 11.00 -18.59 -10.61
N SER A 410 9.96 -19.07 -11.30
CA SER A 410 8.96 -20.00 -10.79
C SER A 410 8.99 -21.32 -11.57
N GLU A 411 8.41 -22.36 -10.98
CA GLU A 411 8.17 -23.62 -11.67
C GLU A 411 7.02 -23.43 -12.66
N HIS A 412 7.30 -23.62 -13.96
CA HIS A 412 6.31 -23.53 -15.02
C HIS A 412 5.27 -24.65 -14.92
N LEU A 413 4.06 -24.40 -15.43
CA LEU A 413 3.05 -25.43 -15.62
C LEU A 413 3.33 -26.22 -16.89
N ILE A 414 3.37 -27.54 -16.80
CA ILE A 414 3.50 -28.45 -17.93
C ILE A 414 2.09 -28.78 -18.41
N VAL A 415 1.70 -28.30 -19.60
CA VAL A 415 0.32 -28.42 -20.10
C VAL A 415 0.28 -29.28 -21.38
N GLY A 416 -0.52 -30.34 -21.33
CA GLY A 416 -0.76 -31.21 -22.48
C GLY A 416 -1.98 -30.74 -23.28
N VAL A 417 -1.84 -30.53 -24.58
CA VAL A 417 -2.96 -30.16 -25.46
C VAL A 417 -3.40 -31.38 -26.27
N ALA A 418 -4.59 -31.90 -25.96
CA ALA A 418 -5.21 -33.07 -26.57
C ALA A 418 -6.33 -32.64 -27.53
N PHE A 419 -5.95 -31.96 -28.62
CA PHE A 419 -6.85 -31.50 -29.68
C PHE A 419 -6.65 -32.33 -30.94
N GLU A 420 -7.59 -32.21 -31.88
CA GLU A 420 -7.45 -32.69 -33.24
C GLU A 420 -6.15 -32.18 -33.87
N HIS A 421 -5.43 -33.05 -34.58
CA HIS A 421 -4.13 -32.73 -35.18
C HIS A 421 -4.28 -31.83 -36.41
N ASN A 422 -4.59 -30.55 -36.17
CA ASN A 422 -4.75 -29.53 -37.19
C ASN A 422 -4.14 -28.22 -36.69
N PHE A 423 -3.13 -27.72 -37.42
CA PHE A 423 -2.41 -26.51 -37.07
C PHE A 423 -3.32 -25.29 -36.86
N LEU A 424 -4.35 -25.12 -37.69
CA LEU A 424 -5.24 -23.96 -37.61
C LEU A 424 -6.14 -24.00 -36.36
N LEU A 425 -6.54 -25.19 -35.92
CA LEU A 425 -7.34 -25.37 -34.70
C LEU A 425 -6.51 -25.11 -33.43
N VAL A 426 -5.26 -25.56 -33.42
CA VAL A 426 -4.40 -25.49 -32.21
C VAL A 426 -3.57 -24.22 -32.11
N ARG A 427 -3.35 -23.48 -33.21
CA ARG A 427 -2.49 -22.29 -33.22
C ARG A 427 -2.90 -21.27 -32.16
N ARG A 428 -4.19 -20.98 -32.05
CA ARG A 428 -4.70 -19.95 -31.12
C ARG A 428 -4.48 -20.34 -29.66
N ILE A 429 -4.68 -21.62 -29.31
CA ILE A 429 -4.45 -22.10 -27.94
C ILE A 429 -2.96 -22.12 -27.62
N TYR A 430 -2.09 -22.59 -28.52
CA TYR A 430 -0.64 -22.56 -28.28
C TYR A 430 -0.09 -21.13 -28.18
N GLN A 431 -0.57 -20.22 -29.02
CA GLN A 431 -0.19 -18.80 -28.92
C GLN A 431 -0.62 -18.23 -27.57
N PHE A 432 -1.87 -18.45 -27.17
CA PHE A 432 -2.37 -18.03 -25.86
C PHE A 432 -1.53 -18.59 -24.71
N LEU A 433 -1.26 -19.90 -24.68
CA LEU A 433 -0.47 -20.53 -23.61
C LEU A 433 0.96 -20.02 -23.56
N ASN A 434 1.61 -19.80 -24.71
CA ASN A 434 2.96 -19.25 -24.78
C ASN A 434 3.02 -17.79 -24.30
N ASP A 435 2.01 -16.98 -24.64
CA ASP A 435 1.94 -15.57 -24.25
C ASP A 435 1.78 -15.38 -22.72
N LEU A 436 1.36 -16.42 -21.98
CA LEU A 436 1.28 -16.40 -20.51
C LEU A 436 2.65 -16.34 -19.83
N GLY A 437 3.71 -16.85 -20.47
CA GLY A 437 5.08 -16.83 -19.95
C GLY A 437 5.37 -17.77 -18.78
N PHE A 438 4.37 -18.44 -18.19
CA PHE A 438 4.52 -19.40 -17.08
C PHE A 438 4.05 -20.83 -17.41
N VAL A 439 3.74 -21.10 -18.69
CA VAL A 439 3.23 -22.38 -19.17
C VAL A 439 4.16 -22.95 -20.23
N ASP A 440 4.61 -24.19 -20.02
CA ASP A 440 5.29 -25.00 -21.02
C ASP A 440 4.26 -25.96 -21.62
N SER A 441 3.84 -25.70 -22.86
CA SER A 441 2.79 -26.46 -23.52
C SER A 441 3.33 -27.39 -24.61
N ALA A 442 2.77 -28.60 -24.70
CA ALA A 442 3.13 -29.60 -25.69
C ALA A 442 1.90 -30.42 -26.13
N PRO A 443 1.92 -31.06 -27.32
CA PRO A 443 0.88 -32.03 -27.67
C PRO A 443 0.80 -33.14 -26.62
N TYR A 444 -0.41 -33.49 -26.20
CA TYR A 444 -0.61 -34.53 -25.19
C TYR A 444 -0.07 -35.89 -25.66
N GLN A 445 0.73 -36.53 -24.81
CA GLN A 445 1.27 -37.87 -25.04
C GLN A 445 0.92 -38.76 -23.85
N GLU A 446 0.28 -39.90 -24.14
CA GLU A 446 -0.19 -40.82 -23.11
C GLU A 446 0.94 -41.34 -22.20
N ALA A 447 2.15 -41.51 -22.74
CA ALA A 447 3.33 -41.93 -21.98
C ALA A 447 3.80 -40.90 -20.92
N LEU A 448 3.39 -39.64 -21.04
CA LEU A 448 3.81 -38.54 -20.16
C LEU A 448 2.66 -38.05 -19.26
N THR A 449 1.57 -38.83 -19.13
CA THR A 449 0.35 -38.43 -18.41
C THR A 449 0.62 -37.90 -17.00
N GLU A 450 1.55 -38.51 -16.25
CA GLU A 450 1.88 -38.12 -14.87
C GLU A 450 2.72 -36.83 -14.77
N GLN A 451 3.28 -36.33 -15.89
CA GLN A 451 4.11 -35.13 -15.91
C GLN A 451 3.31 -33.85 -16.16
N TYR A 452 2.08 -33.97 -16.68
CA TYR A 452 1.24 -32.81 -16.98
C TYR A 452 0.54 -32.31 -15.71
N ASP A 453 0.69 -31.02 -15.43
CA ASP A 453 -0.09 -30.34 -14.39
C ASP A 453 -1.55 -30.15 -14.81
N LEU A 454 -1.81 -30.05 -16.13
CA LEU A 454 -3.13 -29.95 -16.72
C LEU A 454 -3.14 -30.49 -18.16
N VAL A 455 -4.21 -31.19 -18.54
CA VAL A 455 -4.50 -31.54 -19.93
C VAL A 455 -5.70 -30.75 -20.43
N ILE A 456 -5.52 -29.97 -21.49
CA ILE A 456 -6.60 -29.26 -22.17
C ILE A 456 -7.04 -30.11 -23.35
N SER A 457 -8.30 -30.54 -23.38
CA SER A 457 -8.77 -31.55 -24.32
C SER A 457 -10.11 -31.18 -24.95
N SER A 458 -10.21 -31.38 -26.27
CA SER A 458 -11.50 -31.29 -27.00
C SER A 458 -12.39 -32.52 -26.80
N SER A 459 -11.90 -33.53 -26.08
CA SER A 459 -12.61 -34.77 -25.79
C SER A 459 -12.46 -35.21 -24.33
N LEU A 460 -13.48 -35.86 -23.79
CA LEU A 460 -13.43 -36.47 -22.45
C LEU A 460 -12.82 -37.89 -22.46
N LEU A 461 -12.41 -38.41 -23.62
CA LEU A 461 -11.79 -39.73 -23.73
C LEU A 461 -10.57 -39.94 -22.82
N PRO A 462 -9.62 -38.98 -22.69
CA PRO A 462 -8.49 -39.14 -21.77
C PRO A 462 -8.94 -39.32 -20.32
N ARG A 463 -9.95 -38.56 -19.86
CA ARG A 463 -10.50 -38.68 -18.50
C ARG A 463 -11.23 -40.00 -18.26
N LYS A 464 -11.86 -40.57 -19.30
CA LYS A 464 -12.48 -41.90 -19.18
C LYS A 464 -11.44 -43.00 -18.97
N LYS A 465 -10.25 -42.87 -19.57
CA LYS A 465 -9.15 -43.82 -19.43
C LYS A 465 -8.35 -43.60 -18.14
N TYR A 466 -8.17 -42.33 -17.75
CA TYR A 466 -7.46 -41.90 -16.55
C TYR A 466 -8.38 -40.99 -15.72
N PRO A 467 -9.18 -41.55 -14.79
CA PRO A 467 -10.18 -40.79 -14.03
C PRO A 467 -9.60 -39.63 -13.22
N GLU A 468 -8.38 -39.79 -12.72
CA GLU A 468 -7.66 -38.80 -11.90
C GLU A 468 -6.87 -37.78 -12.73
N LEU A 469 -6.91 -37.85 -14.07
CA LEU A 469 -6.22 -36.90 -14.93
C LEU A 469 -6.79 -35.49 -14.71
N PRO A 470 -5.97 -34.49 -14.31
CA PRO A 470 -6.40 -33.11 -14.28
C PRO A 470 -6.69 -32.64 -15.71
N LEU A 471 -7.97 -32.67 -16.10
CA LEU A 471 -8.42 -32.37 -17.45
C LEU A 471 -9.37 -31.17 -17.45
N TYR A 472 -9.02 -30.19 -18.28
CA TYR A 472 -9.90 -29.09 -18.65
C TYR A 472 -10.54 -29.43 -20.01
N PHE A 473 -11.86 -29.64 -20.01
CA PHE A 473 -12.60 -29.89 -21.25
C PHE A 473 -12.82 -28.58 -22.00
N TRP A 474 -12.52 -28.58 -23.29
CA TRP A 474 -12.52 -27.38 -24.11
C TRP A 474 -13.20 -27.62 -25.46
N ASP A 475 -14.39 -27.05 -25.66
CA ASP A 475 -15.07 -27.13 -26.95
C ASP A 475 -14.32 -26.30 -28.02
N LEU A 476 -14.16 -26.84 -29.23
CA LEU A 476 -13.50 -26.16 -30.36
C LEU A 476 -14.20 -24.87 -30.80
N SER A 477 -15.48 -24.68 -30.43
CA SER A 477 -16.29 -23.49 -30.72
C SER A 477 -16.06 -22.29 -29.77
N TYR A 478 -14.90 -22.22 -29.12
CA TYR A 478 -14.63 -21.24 -28.05
C TYR A 478 -14.47 -19.77 -28.49
N GLY A 479 -15.13 -18.88 -27.74
CA GLY A 479 -14.98 -17.42 -27.80
C GLY A 479 -13.94 -16.88 -26.81
N GLU A 480 -13.88 -15.56 -26.64
CA GLU A 480 -12.95 -14.92 -25.68
C GLU A 480 -13.26 -15.21 -24.21
N GLU A 481 -14.54 -15.39 -23.87
CA GLU A 481 -14.96 -15.73 -22.49
C GLU A 481 -14.33 -17.05 -22.01
N GLY A 482 -14.17 -18.04 -22.90
CA GLY A 482 -13.51 -19.30 -22.58
C GLY A 482 -12.05 -19.10 -22.19
N LEU A 483 -11.31 -18.22 -22.89
CA LEU A 483 -9.91 -17.93 -22.60
C LEU A 483 -9.72 -17.29 -21.22
N ALA A 484 -10.66 -16.44 -20.78
CA ALA A 484 -10.63 -15.86 -19.45
C ALA A 484 -10.78 -16.92 -18.35
N ASP A 485 -11.68 -17.88 -18.55
CA ASP A 485 -11.84 -19.00 -17.62
C ASP A 485 -10.62 -19.92 -17.58
N LEU A 486 -10.02 -20.22 -18.75
CA LEU A 486 -8.75 -20.97 -18.80
C LEU A 486 -7.65 -20.29 -18.02
N TYR A 487 -7.50 -18.99 -18.27
CA TYR A 487 -6.49 -18.18 -17.63
C TYR A 487 -6.64 -18.26 -16.12
N ARG A 488 -7.87 -18.10 -15.60
CA ARG A 488 -8.16 -18.22 -14.17
C ARG A 488 -7.76 -19.59 -13.62
N THR A 489 -8.07 -20.68 -14.32
CA THR A 489 -7.69 -22.04 -13.90
C THR A 489 -6.18 -22.25 -13.93
N LEU A 490 -5.51 -21.89 -15.03
CA LEU A 490 -4.05 -21.99 -15.16
C LEU A 490 -3.35 -21.15 -14.11
N GLN A 491 -3.79 -19.91 -13.89
CA GLN A 491 -3.23 -19.03 -12.87
C GLN A 491 -3.37 -19.64 -11.47
N GLN A 492 -4.53 -20.21 -11.14
CA GLN A 492 -4.73 -20.86 -9.83
C GLN A 492 -3.81 -22.09 -9.65
N LEU A 493 -3.64 -22.91 -10.69
CA LEU A 493 -2.72 -24.05 -10.67
C LEU A 493 -1.26 -23.60 -10.53
N PHE A 494 -0.85 -22.58 -11.29
CA PHE A 494 0.49 -22.01 -11.24
C PHE A 494 0.79 -21.47 -9.84
N GLU A 495 -0.16 -20.75 -9.24
CA GLU A 495 -0.03 -20.27 -7.87
C GLU A 495 0.10 -21.43 -6.89
N ASN A 496 -0.77 -22.45 -6.96
CA ASN A 496 -0.70 -23.61 -6.06
C ASN A 496 0.63 -24.37 -6.14
N LYS A 497 1.20 -24.52 -7.35
CA LYS A 497 2.51 -25.15 -7.58
C LYS A 497 3.68 -24.36 -6.97
N ASN A 498 3.54 -23.04 -6.92
CA ASN A 498 4.59 -22.10 -6.52
C ASN A 498 4.40 -21.44 -5.14
N ILE A 499 3.37 -21.83 -4.39
CA ILE A 499 3.17 -21.45 -2.99
C ILE A 499 4.04 -22.32 -2.08
N ILE A 500 4.53 -21.74 -1.01
CA ILE A 500 5.18 -22.49 0.07
C ILE A 500 4.10 -23.01 1.01
N GLN A 501 4.08 -24.32 1.21
CA GLN A 501 3.20 -24.96 2.20
C GLN A 501 3.83 -24.74 3.58
N ASP A 502 3.07 -24.12 4.49
CA ASP A 502 3.47 -23.87 5.89
C ASP A 502 3.60 -25.17 6.70
#